data_AF-A0A0D6LU28-F1
#
_entry.id   AF-A0A0D6LU28-F1
#
_cell.length_a   1.000
_cell.length_b   1.000
_cell.length_c   1.000
_cell.angle_alpha   90.00
_cell.angle_beta   90.00
_cell.angle_gamma   90.00
#
_symmetry.space_group_name_H-M   'P 1'
#
loop_
_entity.id
_entity.type
_entity.pdbx_description
1 polymer ?
#
loop_
_entity_poly.entity_id
_entity_poly.type
_entity_poly.pdbx_seq_one_letter_code
_entity_poly.pdbx_strand_id
1 'polypeptide(L)'
;MLFEKKRDDIVSLLLPAIVVERLCACYYLEDYERKKRSHISFLILLTITSAGFLLSLEYHQVNCTLVLHVSMLVINLIASVINLMIEKYNYRKLRESTNLNKSHRGYSLAERFQVSENIRTCLMLKNVVNCVSVFNLLSTVTAAMDNFNLSIFWTNVAATVSNICVLTYGSLTMIIFYLHTEPWRNETRRLLAKVNGHLYY
;
A
#
# COMPACT_ATOMS: atom_id res chain seq x y z
N MET A 1 23.43 12.90 -0.62
CA MET A 1 22.78 11.97 -1.57
C MET A 1 22.46 10.58 -0.97
N LEU A 2 23.25 10.05 -0.03
CA LEU A 2 22.99 8.72 0.59
C LEU A 2 21.83 8.66 1.60
N PHE A 3 21.42 9.80 2.19
CA PHE A 3 20.37 9.83 3.22
C PHE A 3 18.94 10.03 2.69
N GLU A 4 18.78 10.50 1.44
CA GLU A 4 17.46 10.67 0.81
C GLU A 4 16.97 9.34 0.20
N LYS A 5 17.88 8.59 -0.45
CA LYS A 5 17.59 7.33 -1.15
C LYS A 5 17.03 6.20 -0.26
N LYS A 6 17.18 6.32 1.07
CA LYS A 6 16.73 5.30 2.05
C LYS A 6 15.24 5.42 2.43
N ARG A 7 14.59 6.55 2.11
CA ARG A 7 13.21 6.83 2.54
C ARG A 7 12.15 6.30 1.57
N ASP A 8 12.56 6.11 0.33
CA ASP A 8 11.69 5.88 -0.82
C ASP A 8 11.22 4.41 -0.90
N ASP A 9 12.08 3.49 -0.45
CA ASP A 9 11.82 2.05 -0.39
C ASP A 9 10.75 1.69 0.65
N ILE A 10 10.60 2.49 1.70
CA ILE A 10 9.77 2.15 2.88
C ILE A 10 8.29 2.03 2.51
N VAL A 11 7.79 2.92 1.65
CA VAL A 11 6.36 2.93 1.25
C VAL A 11 6.05 1.75 0.32
N SER A 12 6.95 1.41 -0.61
CA SER A 12 6.78 0.24 -1.48
C SER A 12 6.91 -1.08 -0.71
N LEU A 13 7.70 -1.11 0.37
CA LEU A 13 7.88 -2.26 1.27
C LEU A 13 6.65 -2.56 2.15
N LEU A 14 5.86 -1.55 2.48
CA LEU A 14 4.65 -1.69 3.30
C LEU A 14 3.47 -2.28 2.52
N LEU A 15 3.41 -2.06 1.20
CA LEU A 15 2.30 -2.54 0.37
C LEU A 15 2.13 -4.07 0.38
N PRO A 16 3.18 -4.89 0.18
CA PRO A 16 3.08 -6.35 0.28
C PRO A 16 2.57 -6.83 1.63
N ALA A 17 3.01 -6.20 2.71
CA ALA A 17 2.62 -6.55 4.07
C ALA A 17 1.13 -6.32 4.32
N ILE A 18 0.60 -5.19 3.84
CA ILE A 18 -0.81 -4.88 3.92
C ILE A 18 -1.63 -5.86 3.04
N VAL A 19 -1.13 -6.23 1.85
CA VAL A 19 -1.80 -7.23 1.00
C VAL A 19 -1.86 -8.60 1.69
N VAL A 20 -0.78 -9.04 2.36
CA VAL A 20 -0.76 -10.31 3.13
C VAL A 20 -1.73 -10.27 4.32
N GLU A 21 -1.79 -9.15 5.03
CA GLU A 21 -2.79 -8.94 6.09
C GLU A 21 -4.21 -9.12 5.54
N ARG A 22 -4.51 -8.51 4.37
CA ARG A 22 -5.84 -8.60 3.75
C ARG A 22 -6.16 -10.00 3.22
N LEU A 23 -5.19 -10.75 2.70
CA LEU A 23 -5.36 -12.16 2.37
C LEU A 23 -5.79 -12.98 3.60
N CYS A 24 -5.11 -12.75 4.73
CA CYS A 24 -5.45 -13.41 5.99
C CYS A 24 -6.86 -13.05 6.46
N ALA A 25 -7.23 -11.76 6.41
CA ALA A 25 -8.55 -11.30 6.80
C ALA A 25 -9.68 -11.89 5.91
N CYS A 26 -9.42 -12.04 4.61
CA CYS A 26 -10.38 -12.65 3.69
C CYS A 26 -10.50 -14.17 3.87
N TYR A 27 -9.40 -14.83 4.20
CA TYR A 27 -9.37 -16.28 4.44
C TYR A 27 -10.02 -16.64 5.78
N TYR A 28 -9.77 -15.85 6.83
CA TYR A 28 -10.27 -16.11 8.20
C TYR A 28 -11.54 -15.32 8.55
N LEU A 29 -12.39 -14.99 7.58
CA LEU A 29 -13.55 -14.11 7.75
C LEU A 29 -14.37 -14.39 9.02
N GLU A 30 -14.72 -15.65 9.28
CA GLU A 30 -15.62 -16.02 10.40
C GLU A 30 -15.05 -15.75 11.80
N ASP A 31 -13.72 -15.84 11.95
CA ASP A 31 -13.06 -15.88 13.25
C ASP A 31 -11.87 -14.91 13.36
N TYR A 32 -11.65 -14.05 12.36
CA TYR A 32 -10.47 -13.19 12.30
C TYR A 32 -10.31 -12.34 13.56
N GLU A 33 -11.40 -11.70 14.00
CA GLU A 33 -11.41 -10.82 15.18
C GLU A 33 -11.63 -11.56 16.49
N ARG A 34 -12.19 -12.78 16.46
CA ARG A 34 -12.53 -13.57 17.66
C ARG A 34 -11.33 -14.32 18.21
N LYS A 35 -10.42 -14.77 17.33
CA LYS A 35 -9.27 -15.60 17.72
C LYS A 35 -7.98 -14.87 17.39
N LYS A 36 -7.23 -14.49 18.43
CA LYS A 36 -5.87 -13.95 18.29
C LYS A 36 -4.96 -15.00 17.67
N ARG A 37 -4.49 -14.75 16.45
CA ARG A 37 -3.62 -15.63 15.67
C ARG A 37 -2.25 -14.99 15.50
N SER A 38 -1.31 -15.31 16.38
CA SER A 38 0.06 -14.76 16.36
C SER A 38 0.83 -15.06 15.07
N HIS A 39 0.51 -16.15 14.37
CA HIS A 39 1.11 -16.48 13.08
C HIS A 39 0.81 -15.43 11.99
N ILE A 40 -0.31 -14.71 12.06
CA ILE A 40 -0.62 -13.64 11.09
C ILE A 40 0.37 -12.49 11.27
N SER A 41 0.60 -12.05 12.52
CA SER A 41 1.59 -11.03 12.83
C SER A 41 3.01 -11.48 12.43
N PHE A 42 3.35 -12.75 12.67
CA PHE A 42 4.63 -13.32 12.22
C PHE A 42 4.77 -13.31 10.70
N LEU A 43 3.72 -13.68 9.95
CA LEU A 43 3.71 -13.64 8.47
C LEU A 43 3.89 -12.22 7.93
N ILE A 44 3.25 -11.23 8.55
CA ILE A 44 3.40 -9.81 8.19
C ILE A 44 4.84 -9.35 8.41
N LEU A 45 5.41 -9.63 9.59
CA LEU A 45 6.81 -9.29 9.90
C LEU A 45 7.78 -9.99 8.94
N LEU A 46 7.58 -11.29 8.70
CA LEU A 46 8.38 -12.05 7.75
C LEU A 46 8.32 -11.45 6.34
N THR A 47 7.15 -11.01 5.90
CA THR A 47 6.96 -10.37 4.59
C THR A 47 7.72 -9.05 4.49
N ILE A 48 7.62 -8.18 5.51
CA ILE A 48 8.33 -6.90 5.52
C ILE A 48 9.84 -7.13 5.57
N THR A 49 10.32 -8.02 6.44
CA THR A 49 11.74 -8.30 6.62
C THR A 49 12.35 -8.97 5.38
N SER A 50 11.64 -9.92 4.77
CA SER A 50 12.12 -10.57 3.53
C SER A 50 12.17 -9.59 2.36
N ALA A 51 11.14 -8.75 2.19
CA ALA A 51 11.17 -7.72 1.15
C ALA A 51 12.31 -6.71 1.37
N GLY A 52 12.53 -6.27 2.62
CA GLY A 52 13.64 -5.38 2.95
C GLY A 52 15.01 -6.01 2.73
N PHE A 53 15.14 -7.30 3.03
CA PHE A 53 16.37 -8.06 2.79
C PHE A 53 16.67 -8.21 1.28
N LEU A 54 15.66 -8.53 0.46
CA LEU A 54 15.81 -8.63 -0.99
C LEU A 54 16.23 -7.29 -1.61
N LEU A 55 15.60 -6.18 -1.21
CA LEU A 55 16.00 -4.85 -1.66
C LEU A 55 17.44 -4.50 -1.24
N SER A 56 17.84 -4.86 -0.02
CA SER A 56 19.20 -4.64 0.45
C SER A 56 20.22 -5.44 -0.36
N LEU A 57 19.88 -6.66 -0.78
CA LEU A 57 20.73 -7.47 -1.65
C LEU A 57 20.83 -6.88 -3.05
N GLU A 58 19.71 -6.50 -3.66
CA GLU A 58 19.70 -5.85 -4.98
C GLU A 58 20.52 -4.56 -4.94
N TYR A 59 20.37 -3.73 -3.89
CA TYR A 59 21.13 -2.50 -3.75
C TYR A 59 22.65 -2.74 -3.69
N HIS A 60 23.09 -3.84 -3.07
CA HIS A 60 24.52 -4.15 -2.96
C HIS A 60 25.10 -4.73 -4.25
N GLN A 61 24.30 -5.47 -5.03
CA GLN A 61 24.77 -6.17 -6.22
C GLN A 61 24.65 -5.35 -7.50
N VAL A 62 23.78 -4.34 -7.53
CA VAL A 62 23.39 -3.66 -8.77
C VAL A 62 24.16 -2.35 -8.94
N ASN A 63 24.95 -2.28 -10.01
CA ASN A 63 25.62 -1.04 -10.44
C ASN A 63 24.70 -0.09 -11.20
N CYS A 64 23.56 -0.58 -11.72
CA CYS A 64 22.64 0.17 -12.58
C CYS A 64 21.31 0.45 -11.87
N THR A 65 21.07 1.72 -11.51
CA THR A 65 19.85 2.16 -10.80
C THR A 65 18.55 1.77 -11.53
N LEU A 66 18.57 1.60 -12.85
CA LEU A 66 17.40 1.19 -13.64
C LEU A 66 16.84 -0.19 -13.22
N VAL A 67 17.71 -1.13 -12.87
CA VAL A 67 17.29 -2.49 -12.46
C VAL A 67 16.44 -2.44 -11.18
N LEU A 68 16.80 -1.56 -10.23
CA LEU A 68 16.05 -1.35 -8.99
C LEU A 68 14.66 -0.75 -9.24
N HIS A 69 14.56 0.22 -10.17
CA HIS A 69 13.26 0.79 -10.52
C HIS A 69 12.34 -0.23 -11.23
N VAL A 70 12.92 -1.06 -12.10
CA VAL A 70 12.18 -2.13 -12.78
C VAL A 70 11.72 -3.21 -11.81
N SER A 71 12.56 -3.63 -10.84
CA SER A 71 12.15 -4.62 -9.82
C SER A 71 10.99 -4.09 -8.98
N MET A 72 11.02 -2.81 -8.58
CA MET A 72 9.93 -2.15 -7.87
C MET A 72 8.63 -2.07 -8.68
N LEU A 73 8.70 -1.84 -10.00
CA LEU A 73 7.52 -1.86 -10.86
C LEU A 73 6.89 -3.27 -10.91
N VAL A 74 7.71 -4.31 -11.01
CA VAL A 74 7.25 -5.71 -10.99
C VAL A 74 6.56 -6.04 -9.66
N ILE A 75 7.13 -5.65 -8.53
CA ILE A 75 6.54 -5.87 -7.20
C ILE A 75 5.20 -5.15 -7.07
N ASN A 76 5.11 -3.89 -7.50
CA ASN A 76 3.86 -3.12 -7.48
C ASN A 76 2.78 -3.74 -8.38
N LEU A 77 3.15 -4.27 -9.55
CA LEU A 77 2.24 -4.96 -10.45
C LEU A 77 1.68 -6.24 -9.79
N ILE A 78 2.54 -7.05 -9.16
CA ILE A 78 2.11 -8.26 -8.45
C ILE A 78 1.14 -7.91 -7.31
N ALA A 79 1.46 -6.90 -6.51
CA ALA A 79 0.58 -6.43 -5.42
C ALA A 79 -0.78 -5.95 -5.95
N SER A 80 -0.80 -5.24 -7.08
CA SER A 80 -2.03 -4.80 -7.75
C SER A 80 -2.90 -5.97 -8.20
N VAL A 81 -2.32 -6.98 -8.86
CA VAL A 81 -3.03 -8.18 -9.31
C VAL A 81 -3.64 -8.94 -8.14
N ILE A 82 -2.86 -9.15 -7.06
CA ILE A 82 -3.35 -9.81 -5.86
C ILE A 82 -4.51 -9.02 -5.24
N ASN A 83 -4.39 -7.69 -5.11
CA ASN A 83 -5.45 -6.85 -4.57
C ASN A 83 -6.75 -6.93 -5.41
N LEU A 84 -6.64 -6.97 -6.73
CA LEU A 84 -7.79 -7.17 -7.63
C LEU A 84 -8.45 -8.55 -7.45
N MET A 85 -7.65 -9.60 -7.24
CA MET A 85 -8.18 -10.93 -6.96
C MET A 85 -8.95 -10.95 -5.63
N ILE A 86 -8.42 -10.31 -4.59
CA ILE A 86 -9.07 -10.16 -3.29
C ILE A 86 -10.37 -9.36 -3.41
N GLU A 87 -10.35 -8.23 -4.13
CA GLU A 87 -11.53 -7.40 -4.39
C GLU A 87 -12.63 -8.25 -5.07
N LYS A 88 -12.29 -8.97 -6.13
CA LYS A 88 -13.21 -9.84 -6.87
C LYS A 88 -13.78 -10.97 -6.01
N TYR A 89 -12.95 -11.56 -5.15
CA TYR A 89 -13.39 -12.59 -4.20
C TYR A 89 -14.40 -12.02 -3.19
N ASN A 90 -14.11 -10.87 -2.59
CA ASN A 90 -15.01 -10.23 -1.62
C ASN A 90 -16.33 -9.79 -2.26
N TYR A 91 -16.31 -9.25 -3.48
CA TYR A 91 -17.55 -8.92 -4.20
C TYR A 91 -18.41 -10.14 -4.51
N ARG A 92 -17.79 -11.27 -4.88
CA ARG A 92 -18.51 -12.53 -5.07
C ARG A 92 -19.17 -12.98 -3.77
N LYS A 93 -18.43 -12.95 -2.67
CA LYS A 93 -18.92 -13.31 -1.33
C LYS A 93 -20.07 -12.40 -0.87
N LEU A 94 -19.97 -11.09 -1.12
CA LEU A 94 -21.03 -10.14 -0.85
C LEU A 94 -22.30 -10.48 -1.63
N ARG A 95 -22.18 -10.73 -2.94
CA ARG A 95 -23.32 -11.09 -3.81
C ARG A 95 -24.00 -12.38 -3.38
N GLU A 96 -23.24 -13.39 -2.96
CA GLU A 96 -23.76 -14.62 -2.39
C GLU A 96 -24.53 -14.35 -1.09
N SER A 97 -24.00 -13.50 -0.21
CA SER A 97 -24.68 -13.15 1.05
C SER A 97 -26.01 -12.41 0.83
N THR A 98 -26.11 -11.54 -0.18
CA THR A 98 -27.32 -10.76 -0.46
C THR A 98 -28.39 -11.60 -1.15
N ASN A 99 -28.00 -12.61 -1.93
CA ASN A 99 -28.92 -13.43 -2.70
C ASN A 99 -29.46 -14.61 -1.87
N LEU A 100 -30.47 -14.33 -1.06
CA LEU A 100 -31.15 -15.29 -0.16
C LEU A 100 -31.60 -16.58 -0.89
N ASN A 101 -31.96 -16.51 -2.18
CA ASN A 101 -32.39 -17.66 -2.97
C ASN A 101 -31.25 -18.63 -3.38
N LYS A 102 -29.99 -18.21 -3.30
CA LYS A 102 -28.81 -19.04 -3.64
C LYS A 102 -27.95 -19.42 -2.44
N SER A 103 -28.09 -18.72 -1.32
CA SER A 103 -27.24 -18.95 -0.15
C SER A 103 -27.82 -20.04 0.74
N HIS A 104 -27.37 -21.29 0.57
CA HIS A 104 -27.63 -22.39 1.52
C HIS A 104 -27.05 -22.14 2.92
N ARG A 105 -26.16 -21.14 3.06
CA ARG A 105 -25.46 -20.79 4.30
C ARG A 105 -26.04 -19.48 4.83
N GLY A 106 -26.55 -19.48 6.06
CA GLY A 106 -27.03 -18.27 6.71
C GLY A 106 -25.85 -17.38 7.11
N TYR A 107 -25.61 -16.30 6.36
CA TYR A 107 -24.58 -15.31 6.72
C TYR A 107 -25.05 -14.44 7.87
N SER A 108 -24.25 -14.38 8.94
CA SER A 108 -24.46 -13.45 10.05
C SER A 108 -24.28 -12.00 9.61
N LEU A 109 -24.90 -11.07 10.35
CA LEU A 109 -24.74 -9.64 10.12
C LEU A 109 -23.28 -9.20 10.26
N ALA A 110 -22.55 -9.82 11.19
CA ALA A 110 -21.13 -9.56 11.43
C ALA A 110 -20.25 -9.94 10.22
N GLU A 111 -20.47 -11.11 9.60
CA GLU A 111 -19.71 -11.51 8.42
C GLU A 111 -19.92 -10.56 7.23
N ARG A 112 -21.17 -10.09 7.02
CA ARG A 112 -21.47 -9.13 5.95
C ARG A 112 -20.79 -7.79 6.19
N PHE A 113 -20.74 -7.35 7.45
CA PHE A 113 -20.02 -6.13 7.84
C PHE A 113 -18.52 -6.26 7.55
N GLN A 114 -17.90 -7.37 7.94
CA GLN A 114 -16.47 -7.64 7.69
C GLN A 114 -16.15 -7.72 6.19
N VAL A 115 -17.02 -8.34 5.37
CA VAL A 115 -16.84 -8.34 3.90
C VAL A 115 -16.93 -6.92 3.33
N SER A 116 -17.90 -6.12 3.79
CA SER A 116 -18.06 -4.72 3.35
C SER A 116 -16.82 -3.88 3.70
N GLU A 117 -16.30 -4.05 4.91
CA GLU A 117 -15.06 -3.40 5.36
C GLU A 117 -13.86 -3.83 4.50
N ASN A 118 -13.70 -5.13 4.24
CA ASN A 118 -12.64 -5.65 3.37
C ASN A 118 -12.70 -5.05 1.95
N ILE A 119 -13.90 -4.90 1.36
CA ILE A 119 -14.07 -4.25 0.05
C ILE A 119 -13.64 -2.78 0.10
N ARG A 120 -14.07 -2.05 1.13
CA ARG A 120 -13.67 -0.65 1.34
C ARG A 120 -12.15 -0.51 1.44
N THR A 121 -11.50 -1.42 2.16
CA THR A 121 -10.03 -1.43 2.26
C THR A 121 -9.38 -1.79 0.93
N CYS A 122 -9.88 -2.77 0.18
CA CYS A 122 -9.35 -3.12 -1.14
C CYS A 122 -9.41 -1.93 -2.12
N LEU A 123 -10.50 -1.16 -2.07
CA LEU A 123 -10.65 0.06 -2.88
C LEU A 123 -9.62 1.14 -2.49
N MET A 124 -9.41 1.35 -1.19
CA MET A 124 -8.35 2.23 -0.70
C MET A 124 -6.98 1.78 -1.21
N LEU A 125 -6.65 0.49 -1.05
CA LEU A 125 -5.37 -0.07 -1.50
C LEU A 125 -5.19 0.05 -2.99
N LYS A 126 -6.24 -0.15 -3.79
CA LYS A 126 -6.22 0.07 -5.23
C LYS A 126 -5.85 1.51 -5.58
N ASN A 127 -6.43 2.49 -4.89
CA ASN A 127 -6.10 3.90 -5.09
C ASN A 127 -4.63 4.21 -4.71
N VAL A 128 -4.15 3.66 -3.59
CA VAL A 128 -2.76 3.81 -3.15
C VAL A 128 -1.79 3.18 -4.16
N VAL A 129 -2.02 1.93 -4.55
CA VAL A 129 -1.17 1.20 -5.50
C VAL A 129 -1.16 1.89 -6.86
N ASN A 130 -2.30 2.38 -7.34
CA ASN A 130 -2.36 3.11 -8.60
C ASN A 130 -1.58 4.43 -8.54
N CYS A 131 -1.71 5.19 -7.45
CA CYS A 131 -0.94 6.40 -7.20
C CYS A 131 0.57 6.10 -7.21
N VAL A 132 1.01 5.11 -6.43
CA VAL A 132 2.42 4.70 -6.37
C VAL A 132 2.92 4.24 -7.73
N SER A 133 2.14 3.46 -8.47
CA SER A 133 2.53 2.94 -9.79
C SER A 133 2.76 4.05 -10.81
N VAL A 134 1.89 5.07 -10.86
CA VAL A 134 2.04 6.20 -11.78
C VAL A 134 3.32 6.99 -11.51
N PHE A 135 3.58 7.34 -10.24
CA PHE A 135 4.78 8.10 -9.90
C PHE A 135 6.06 7.27 -9.99
N ASN A 136 5.99 5.97 -9.73
CA ASN A 136 7.13 5.07 -9.88
C ASN A 136 7.48 4.84 -11.35
N LEU A 137 6.49 4.76 -12.25
CA LEU A 137 6.73 4.77 -13.70
C LEU A 137 7.42 6.06 -14.14
N LEU A 138 6.96 7.22 -13.67
CA LEU A 138 7.58 8.51 -14.00
C LEU A 138 9.03 8.59 -13.50
N SER A 139 9.29 8.10 -12.28
CA SER A 139 10.63 7.99 -11.70
C SER A 139 11.54 7.01 -12.48
N THR A 140 10.97 5.94 -13.02
CA THR A 140 11.72 4.99 -13.86
C THR A 140 12.10 5.62 -15.20
N VAL A 141 11.21 6.38 -15.81
CA VAL A 141 11.49 7.10 -17.07
C VAL A 141 12.62 8.11 -16.88
N THR A 142 12.61 8.86 -15.79
CA THR A 142 13.68 9.82 -15.49
C THR A 142 14.99 9.12 -15.14
N ALA A 143 14.97 7.99 -14.43
CA ALA A 143 16.16 7.18 -14.19
C ALA A 143 16.72 6.54 -15.48
N ALA A 144 15.87 6.25 -16.47
CA ALA A 144 16.31 5.76 -17.77
C ALA A 144 17.08 6.84 -18.56
N MET A 145 16.80 8.13 -18.31
CA MET A 145 17.49 9.24 -18.96
C MET A 145 19.00 9.24 -18.71
N ASP A 146 19.45 8.69 -17.58
CA ASP A 146 20.88 8.57 -17.22
C ASP A 146 21.66 7.64 -18.17
N ASN A 147 20.97 6.77 -18.93
CA ASN A 147 21.61 5.89 -19.91
C ASN A 147 21.87 6.59 -21.25
N PHE A 148 21.26 7.74 -21.49
CA PHE A 148 21.59 8.58 -22.63
C PHE A 148 22.73 9.51 -22.23
N ASN A 149 23.72 9.71 -23.11
CA ASN A 149 24.86 10.61 -22.89
C ASN A 149 24.40 12.09 -22.93
N LEU A 150 23.50 12.47 -22.02
CA LEU A 150 22.94 13.81 -21.88
C LEU A 150 23.93 14.73 -21.16
N SER A 151 23.73 16.04 -21.33
CA SER A 151 24.52 17.01 -20.57
C SER A 151 24.18 16.94 -19.08
N ILE A 152 25.15 17.33 -18.24
CA ILE A 152 25.03 17.28 -16.77
C ILE A 152 23.80 18.03 -16.25
N PHE A 153 23.38 19.08 -16.97
CA PHE A 153 22.18 19.84 -16.66
C PHE A 153 20.93 18.97 -16.73
N TRP A 154 20.75 18.22 -17.82
CA TRP A 154 19.57 17.36 -18.04
C TRP A 154 19.53 16.18 -17.05
N THR A 155 20.68 15.61 -16.71
CA THR A 155 20.81 14.57 -15.68
C THR A 155 20.35 15.10 -14.32
N ASN A 156 20.79 16.30 -13.92
CA ASN A 156 20.38 16.90 -12.64
C ASN A 156 18.88 17.25 -12.61
N VAL A 157 18.32 17.72 -13.73
CA VAL A 157 16.88 17.96 -13.87
C VAL A 157 16.11 16.65 -13.72
N ALA A 158 16.52 15.58 -14.42
CA ALA A 158 15.88 14.26 -14.34
C ALA A 158 15.91 13.69 -12.91
N ALA A 159 17.04 13.78 -12.22
CA ALA A 159 17.18 13.36 -10.83
C ALA A 159 16.26 14.16 -9.89
N THR A 160 16.16 15.47 -10.08
CA THR A 160 15.28 16.34 -9.27
C THR A 160 13.81 15.99 -9.49
N VAL A 161 13.39 15.80 -10.74
CA VAL A 161 12.03 15.36 -11.08
C VAL A 161 11.72 14.01 -10.45
N SER A 162 12.66 13.06 -10.49
CA SER A 162 12.52 11.76 -9.83
C SER A 162 12.26 11.91 -8.33
N ASN A 163 13.08 12.69 -7.63
CA ASN A 163 12.92 12.94 -6.19
C ASN A 163 11.57 13.60 -5.85
N ILE A 164 11.11 14.55 -6.66
CA ILE A 164 9.81 15.19 -6.47
C ILE A 164 8.67 14.18 -6.65
N CYS A 165 8.73 13.32 -7.67
CA CYS A 165 7.74 12.28 -7.89
C CYS A 165 7.63 11.36 -6.68
N VAL A 166 8.78 10.98 -6.13
CA VAL A 166 8.85 10.10 -4.98
C VAL A 166 8.26 10.73 -3.73
N LEU A 167 8.66 11.97 -3.43
CA LEU A 167 8.10 12.74 -2.31
C LEU A 167 6.58 12.94 -2.45
N THR A 168 6.11 13.15 -3.68
CA THR A 168 4.70 13.39 -3.99
C THR A 168 3.87 12.14 -3.73
N TYR A 169 4.28 10.96 -4.20
CA TYR A 169 3.50 9.76 -3.89
C TYR A 169 3.55 9.43 -2.40
N GLY A 170 4.70 9.62 -1.73
CA GLY A 170 4.82 9.38 -0.29
C GLY A 170 3.81 10.20 0.52
N SER A 171 3.69 11.49 0.21
CA SER A 171 2.70 12.38 0.86
C SER A 171 1.26 12.04 0.49
N LEU A 172 0.97 11.77 -0.79
CA LEU A 172 -0.37 11.38 -1.23
C LEU A 172 -0.86 10.08 -0.59
N THR A 173 0.01 9.07 -0.45
CA THR A 173 -0.38 7.81 0.22
C THR A 173 -0.84 8.07 1.65
N MET A 174 -0.14 8.91 2.42
CA MET A 174 -0.53 9.27 3.78
C MET A 174 -1.88 10.01 3.83
N ILE A 175 -2.13 10.89 2.86
CA ILE A 175 -3.42 11.57 2.73
C ILE A 175 -4.53 10.56 2.43
N ILE A 176 -4.31 9.63 1.50
CA ILE A 176 -5.30 8.58 1.16
C ILE A 176 -5.59 7.72 2.40
N PHE A 177 -4.56 7.30 3.14
CA PHE A 177 -4.74 6.54 4.38
C PHE A 177 -5.55 7.32 5.42
N TYR A 178 -5.25 8.60 5.61
CA TYR A 178 -6.00 9.48 6.51
C TYR A 178 -7.48 9.60 6.08
N LEU A 179 -7.73 9.81 4.78
CA LEU A 179 -9.09 9.96 4.26
C LEU A 179 -9.92 8.69 4.39
N HIS A 180 -9.32 7.50 4.29
CA HIS A 180 -10.04 6.24 4.38
C HIS A 180 -10.15 5.69 5.82
N THR A 181 -9.23 6.05 6.72
CA THR A 181 -9.20 5.53 8.10
C THR A 181 -10.04 6.39 9.04
N GLU A 182 -11.27 5.96 9.33
CA GLU A 182 -12.19 6.73 10.18
C GLU A 182 -11.69 7.01 11.60
N PRO A 183 -11.04 6.05 12.30
CA PRO A 183 -10.48 6.31 13.62
C PRO A 183 -9.48 7.46 13.63
N TRP A 184 -8.64 7.55 12.59
CA TRP A 184 -7.63 8.61 12.49
C TRP A 184 -8.30 9.97 12.29
N ARG A 185 -9.28 10.09 11.40
CA ARG A 185 -10.04 11.34 11.22
C ARG A 185 -10.75 11.77 12.51
N ASN A 186 -11.30 10.81 13.25
CA ASN A 186 -12.01 11.08 14.49
C ASN A 186 -11.06 11.55 15.59
N GLU A 187 -9.89 10.92 15.74
CA GLU A 187 -8.89 11.35 16.71
C GLU A 187 -8.29 12.71 16.34
N THR A 188 -8.01 12.97 15.05
CA THR A 188 -7.54 14.29 14.61
C THR A 188 -8.58 15.38 14.89
N ARG A 189 -9.87 15.11 14.64
CA ARG A 189 -10.97 16.03 15.03
C ARG A 189 -11.02 16.27 16.53
N ARG A 190 -10.86 15.22 17.33
CA ARG A 190 -10.84 15.31 18.80
C ARG A 190 -9.68 16.18 19.30
N LEU A 191 -8.49 15.99 18.74
CA LEU A 191 -7.30 16.78 19.08
C LEU A 191 -7.46 18.25 18.66
N LEU A 192 -7.97 18.51 17.45
CA LEU A 192 -8.30 19.85 16.97
C LEU A 192 -9.31 20.56 17.87
N ALA A 193 -10.37 19.86 18.27
CA ALA A 193 -11.36 20.41 19.20
C ALA A 193 -10.74 20.75 20.56
N LYS A 194 -9.80 19.94 21.06
CA LYS A 194 -9.06 20.21 22.31
C LYS A 194 -8.15 21.43 22.19
N VAL A 195 -7.42 21.58 21.08
CA VAL A 195 -6.55 22.73 20.83
C VAL A 195 -7.36 24.02 20.69
N ASN A 196 -8.45 23.98 19.93
CA ASN A 196 -9.34 25.13 19.79
C ASN A 196 -10.02 25.48 21.11
N GLY A 197 -10.44 24.48 21.91
CA GLY A 197 -11.00 24.71 23.24
C GLY A 197 -10.03 25.35 24.22
N HIS A 198 -8.72 25.10 24.09
CA HIS A 198 -7.68 25.77 24.89
C HIS A 198 -7.38 27.21 24.44
N LEU A 199 -7.80 27.65 23.25
CA LEU A 199 -7.62 29.02 22.77
C LEU A 199 -8.71 29.99 23.26
N TYR A 200 -9.78 29.49 23.88
CA TYR A 200 -10.92 30.27 24.38
C TYR A 200 -10.96 30.40 25.92
N TYR A 201 -9.88 30.03 26.61
CA TYR A 201 -9.63 30.28 28.04
C TYR A 201 -8.32 31.06 28.19
#